data_AF-A0A7C5K2D9-F1
#
_entry.id   AF-A0A7C5K2D9-F1
#
_cell.length_a   1.000
_cell.length_b   1.000
_cell.length_c   1.000
_cell.angle_alpha   90.00
_cell.angle_beta   90.00
_cell.angle_gamma   90.00
#
_symmetry.space_group_name_H-M   'P 1'
#
loop_
_entity.id
_entity.type
_entity.pdbx_description
1 polymer ?
#
loop_
_entity_poly.entity_id
_entity_poly.type
_entity_poly.pdbx_seq_one_letter_code
_entity_poly.pdbx_strand_id
1 'polypeptide(L)' 'MNQEVPYWRYEEAYKAIHSALSGLMAPPPGKKITKFTFTWNADCTVQAIKAYMGEELLFTVTFSWNADGTLREVART' A
#
# COMPACT_ATOMS: atom_id res chain seq x y z
N MET A 1 -12.77 3.77 20.78
CA MET A 1 -12.46 5.21 20.86
C MET A 1 -12.10 5.66 19.45
N ASN A 2 -12.80 6.66 18.91
CA ASN A 2 -12.42 7.27 17.64
C ASN A 2 -11.36 8.34 17.92
N GLN A 3 -10.30 8.37 17.11
CA GLN A 3 -9.24 9.37 17.20
C GLN A 3 -9.30 10.23 15.93
N GLU A 4 -9.60 11.52 16.10
CA GLU A 4 -9.56 12.51 15.03
C GLU A 4 -8.20 13.20 15.06
N VAL A 5 -7.42 13.01 13.99
CA VAL A 5 -6.12 13.67 13.82
C VAL A 5 -6.28 14.76 12.77
N PRO A 6 -6.05 16.04 13.12
CA PRO A 6 -6.07 17.13 12.17
C PRO A 6 -5.08 16.90 11.00
N TYR A 7 -5.51 17.15 9.76
CA TYR A 7 -4.75 16.81 8.54
C TYR A 7 -3.31 17.36 8.50
N TRP A 8 -3.09 18.57 9.03
CA TRP A 8 -1.76 19.19 9.13
C TRP A 8 -0.76 18.46 10.06
N ARG A 9 -1.22 17.52 10.90
CA ARG A 9 -0.37 16.66 11.72
C ARG A 9 -0.02 15.39 10.93
N TYR A 10 0.64 15.61 9.79
CA TYR A 10 0.95 14.57 8.82
C TYR A 10 1.65 13.36 9.44
N GLU A 11 2.54 13.55 10.42
CA GLU A 11 3.24 12.45 11.09
C GLU A 11 2.29 11.52 11.85
N GLU A 12 1.35 12.07 12.63
CA GLU A 12 0.39 11.29 13.41
C GLU A 12 -0.59 10.56 12.49
N ALA A 13 -1.08 11.24 11.45
CA ALA A 13 -1.97 10.66 10.44
C ALA A 13 -1.25 9.55 9.64
N TYR A 14 -0.02 9.80 9.19
CA TYR A 14 0.78 8.83 8.44
C TYR A 14 1.15 7.61 9.29
N LYS A 15 1.48 7.80 10.58
CA LYS A 15 1.75 6.70 11.50
C LYS A 15 0.53 5.79 11.68
N ALA A 16 -0.67 6.36 11.84
CA ALA A 16 -1.89 5.59 11.96
C ALA A 16 -2.21 4.81 10.67
N ILE A 17 -2.10 5.47 9.50
CA ILE A 17 -2.31 4.84 8.19
C ILE A 17 -1.28 3.74 7.94
N HIS A 18 0.00 4.01 8.18
CA HIS A 18 1.07 3.03 8.04
C HIS A 18 0.86 1.83 8.96
N SER A 19 0.46 2.06 10.22
CA SER A 19 0.14 0.97 11.16
C SER A 19 -0.99 0.09 10.63
N ALA A 20 -2.07 0.69 10.12
CA ALA A 20 -3.21 -0.05 9.57
C ALA A 20 -2.84 -0.87 8.31
N LEU A 21 -1.95 -0.33 7.46
CA LEU A 21 -1.55 -0.97 6.21
C LEU A 21 -0.33 -1.89 6.34
N SER A 22 0.39 -1.85 7.47
CA SER A 22 1.63 -2.61 7.69
C SER A 22 1.46 -4.12 7.50
N GLY A 23 0.30 -4.68 7.87
CA GLY A 23 -0.02 -6.09 7.68
C GLY A 23 -0.13 -6.49 6.21
N LEU A 24 -0.69 -5.62 5.36
CA LEU A 24 -0.77 -5.86 3.91
C LEU A 24 0.62 -5.93 3.28
N MET A 25 1.58 -5.13 3.78
CA MET A 25 2.94 -5.06 3.26
C MET A 25 3.94 -6.00 3.93
N ALA A 26 3.48 -6.86 4.85
CA ALA A 26 4.37 -7.78 5.54
C ALA A 26 4.94 -8.85 4.58
N PRO A 27 6.27 -9.04 4.51
CA PRO A 27 6.84 -10.14 3.73
C PRO A 27 6.41 -11.50 4.30
N PRO A 28 6.39 -12.55 3.47
CA PRO A 28 6.25 -13.92 3.95
C PRO A 28 7.31 -14.26 5.02
N PRO A 29 7.02 -15.17 5.97
CA PRO A 29 7.98 -15.55 7.01
C PRO A 29 9.33 -15.96 6.43
N GLY A 30 10.42 -15.43 7.01
CA GLY A 30 11.78 -15.69 6.57
C GLY A 30 12.22 -14.95 5.29
N LYS A 31 11.36 -14.12 4.69
CA LYS A 31 11.69 -13.28 3.53
C LYS A 31 11.87 -11.81 3.94
N LYS A 32 12.63 -11.06 3.14
CA LYS A 32 12.84 -9.63 3.31
C LYS A 32 12.55 -8.90 2.00
N ILE A 33 11.78 -7.82 2.07
CA ILE A 33 11.58 -6.94 0.91
C ILE A 33 12.86 -6.12 0.69
N THR A 34 13.40 -6.16 -0.52
CA THR A 34 14.58 -5.39 -0.93
C THR A 34 14.27 -4.40 -2.05
N LYS A 35 13.13 -4.54 -2.73
CA LYS A 35 12.75 -3.70 -3.88
C LYS A 35 11.24 -3.67 -4.04
N PHE A 36 10.74 -2.51 -4.47
CA PHE A 36 9.37 -2.34 -4.94
C PHE A 36 9.36 -1.90 -6.41
N THR A 37 8.36 -2.36 -7.15
CA THR A 37 8.02 -1.83 -8.46
C THR A 37 6.59 -1.30 -8.42
N PHE A 38 6.39 -0.10 -8.94
CA PHE A 38 5.10 0.56 -8.99
C PHE A 38 4.58 0.55 -10.43
N THR A 39 3.30 0.24 -10.58
CA THR A 39 2.56 0.43 -11.82
C THR A 39 1.47 1.46 -11.57
N TRP A 40 1.29 2.37 -12.51
CA TRP A 40 0.41 3.53 -12.39
C TRP A 40 -0.67 3.46 -13.46
N ASN A 41 -1.87 3.95 -13.12
CA ASN A 41 -2.90 4.23 -14.11
C ASN A 41 -2.57 5.53 -14.86
N ALA A 42 -3.31 5.82 -15.94
CA ALA A 42 -3.10 7.02 -16.76
C ALA A 42 -3.35 8.34 -16.00
N ASP A 43 -4.16 8.30 -14.94
CA ASP A 43 -4.46 9.42 -14.05
C ASP A 43 -3.44 9.60 -12.90
N CYS A 44 -2.30 8.89 -12.97
CA CYS A 44 -1.26 8.87 -11.96
C CYS A 44 -1.67 8.27 -10.60
N THR A 45 -2.81 7.58 -10.51
CA THR A 45 -3.11 6.74 -9.34
C THR A 45 -2.30 5.45 -9.36
N VAL A 46 -1.99 4.89 -8.19
CA VAL A 46 -1.29 3.60 -8.10
C VAL A 46 -2.23 2.50 -8.59
N GLN A 47 -1.78 1.70 -9.54
CA GLN A 47 -2.48 0.50 -10.01
C GLN A 47 -2.02 -0.73 -9.22
N ALA A 48 -0.70 -0.89 -9.07
CA ALA A 48 -0.12 -2.05 -8.41
C ALA A 48 1.24 -1.74 -7.77
N ILE A 49 1.54 -2.48 -6.70
CA ILE A 49 2.84 -2.52 -6.06
C ILE A 49 3.30 -3.96 -6.04
N LYS A 50 4.46 -4.24 -6.63
CA LYS A 50 5.12 -5.55 -6.57
C LYS A 50 6.28 -5.49 -5.59
N ALA A 51 6.31 -6.39 -4.63
CA ALA A 51 7.36 -6.49 -3.61
C ALA A 51 8.31 -7.65 -3.93
N TYR A 52 9.62 -7.41 -3.85
CA TYR A 52 10.63 -8.39 -4.23
C TYR A 52 11.68 -8.63 -3.14
N MET A 53 12.27 -9.83 -3.13
CA MET A 53 13.54 -10.14 -2.49
C MET A 53 14.58 -10.44 -3.57
N GLY A 54 15.46 -9.48 -3.84
CA GLY A 54 16.32 -9.51 -5.03
C GLY A 54 15.48 -9.50 -6.31
N GLU A 55 15.48 -10.63 -7.03
CA GLU A 55 14.69 -10.86 -8.24
C GLU A 55 13.40 -11.65 -8.00
N GLU A 56 13.26 -12.30 -6.83
CA GLU A 56 12.08 -13.08 -6.46
C GLU A 56 10.90 -12.16 -6.16
N LEU A 57 9.77 -12.34 -6.85
CA LEU A 57 8.51 -11.69 -6.50
C LEU A 57 7.93 -12.34 -5.25
N LEU A 58 7.75 -11.56 -4.18
CA LEU A 58 7.17 -12.03 -2.93
C LEU A 58 5.65 -11.94 -2.92
N PHE A 59 5.10 -10.83 -3.42
CA PHE A 59 3.66 -10.60 -3.54
C PHE A 59 3.38 -9.36 -4.41
N THR A 60 2.14 -9.24 -4.86
CA THR A 60 1.60 -8.06 -5.53
C THR A 60 0.41 -7.52 -4.73
N VAL A 61 0.37 -6.20 -4.56
CA VAL A 61 -0.80 -5.47 -4.06
C VAL A 61 -1.42 -4.73 -5.24
N THR A 62 -2.72 -4.94 -5.48
CA THR A 62 -3.49 -4.27 -6.53
C THR A 62 -4.52 -3.33 -5.93
N PHE A 63 -4.75 -2.21 -6.62
CA PHE A 63 -5.67 -1.17 -6.21
C PHE A 63 -6.75 -1.02 -7.27
N SER A 64 -8.00 -1.20 -6.87
CA SER A 64 -9.17 -0.94 -7.73
C SER A 64 -9.79 0.39 -7.32
N TRP A 65 -10.03 1.25 -8.31
CA TRP A 65 -10.60 2.57 -8.12
C TRP A 65 -12.01 2.63 -8.71
N ASN A 66 -12.87 3.43 -8.09
CA ASN A 66 -14.17 3.79 -8.64
C ASN A 66 -14.01 4.87 -9.73
N ALA A 67 -15.05 5.08 -10.53
CA ALA A 67 -15.05 6.10 -11.58
C ALA A 67 -14.97 7.54 -11.03
N ASP A 68 -15.33 7.75 -9.75
CA ASP A 68 -15.22 9.03 -9.05
C ASP A 68 -13.82 9.29 -8.45
N GLY A 69 -12.88 8.37 -8.65
CA GLY A 69 -11.51 8.46 -8.13
C GLY A 69 -11.33 7.97 -6.70
N THR A 70 -12.39 7.50 -6.04
CA THR A 70 -12.27 6.90 -4.70
C THR A 70 -11.69 5.48 -4.78
N LEU A 71 -10.89 5.11 -3.78
CA LEU A 71 -10.34 3.75 -3.69
C LEU A 71 -11.47 2.78 -3.32
N ARG A 72 -11.71 1.78 -4.17
CA ARG A 72 -12.74 0.75 -3.97
C ARG A 72 -12.20 -0.42 -3.17
N GLU A 73 -11.03 -0.93 -3.56
CA GLU A 73 -10.51 -2.18 -3.03
C GLU A 73 -8.99 -2.23 -3.10
N VAL A 74 -8.39 -2.89 -2.10
CA VAL A 74 -6.99 -3.28 -2.08
C VAL A 74 -6.92 -4.79 -1.91
N ALA A 75 -6.29 -5.48 -2.86
CA ALA A 75 -6.12 -6.93 -2.81
C ALA A 75 -4.64 -7.30 -2.83
N ARG A 76 -4.29 -8.42 -2.18
CA ARG A 76 -2.94 -8.98 -2.17
C ARG A 76 -2.95 -10.40 -2.71
N THR A 77 -1.99 -10.70 -3.58
CA THR A 77 -1.74 -12.02 -4.17
C THR A 77 -0.27 -12.37 -4.09
#